data_AF-Q3XZL6-F1
#
_entry.id   AF-Q3XZL6-F1
#
_cell.length_a   1.000
_cell.length_b   1.000
_cell.length_c   1.000
_cell.angle_alpha   90.00
_cell.angle_beta   90.00
_cell.angle_gamma   90.00
#
_symmetry.space_group_name_H-M   'P 1'
#
loop_
_entity.id
_entity.type
_entity.pdbx_description
1 polymer ?
#
loop_
_entity_poly.entity_id
_entity_poly.type
_entity_poly.pdbx_seq_one_letter_code
_entity_poly.pdbx_strand_id
1 'polypeptide(L)'
;MILVNIEGRLEKDDGTEEKKGIQKEVTIDRKANLKSHRLYWIGRRAQDVFCSALALIILSPVMLITALAIVIDDLGGSPIFAQNKVSRNGRLFKFYKFCSMCVDAEAKLDALLSQNEMDGPVFKIKNDPRITRVGKFI
;
A
#
# COMPACT_ATOMS: atom_id res chain seq x y z
N MET A 1 7.29 29.31 12.54
CA MET A 1 6.65 30.37 13.31
C MET A 1 5.19 30.39 12.93
N ILE A 2 4.37 29.65 13.68
CA ILE A 2 2.91 29.73 13.60
C ILE A 2 2.47 29.85 15.06
N LEU A 3 2.13 31.08 15.43
CA LEU A 3 1.51 31.41 16.72
C LEU A 3 0.04 31.04 16.61
N VAL A 4 -0.43 30.11 17.44
CA VAL A 4 -1.87 29.92 17.65
C VAL A 4 -2.15 30.39 19.07
N ASN A 5 -2.70 31.60 19.14
CA ASN A 5 -3.21 32.24 20.35
C ASN A 5 -4.59 31.66 20.65
N ILE A 6 -4.78 31.02 21.79
CA ILE A 6 -6.12 30.64 22.28
C ILE A 6 -6.29 31.24 23.68
N GLU A 7 -6.97 32.38 23.68
CA GLU A 7 -7.46 33.09 24.86
C GLU A 7 -8.57 32.23 25.50
N GLY A 8 -8.23 31.51 26.56
CA GLY A 8 -9.18 30.79 27.42
C GLY A 8 -9.06 31.29 28.84
N ARG A 9 -9.82 32.32 29.17
CA ARG A 9 -9.89 32.95 30.51
C ARG A 9 -10.92 32.21 31.36
N LEU A 10 -10.50 31.55 32.46
CA LEU A 10 -11.29 31.43 33.70
C LEU A 10 -10.38 31.29 34.93
N GLU A 11 -10.52 32.30 35.80
CA GLU A 11 -10.40 32.42 37.26
C GLU A 11 -9.32 31.66 38.08
N LYS A 12 -8.63 32.45 38.92
CA LYS A 12 -7.80 32.03 40.08
C LYS A 12 -8.72 31.98 41.30
N ASP A 13 -8.49 31.11 42.29
CA ASP A 13 -7.55 31.41 43.37
C ASP A 13 -7.02 30.19 44.18
N ASP A 14 -5.84 30.45 44.76
CA ASP A 14 -5.16 29.82 45.91
C ASP A 14 -4.70 28.34 45.87
N GLY A 15 -3.52 28.11 46.46
CA GLY A 15 -3.04 26.78 46.84
C GLY A 15 -1.94 26.19 45.96
N THR A 16 -0.70 26.44 46.36
CA THR A 16 0.55 25.71 46.08
C THR A 16 0.38 24.26 45.61
N GLU A 17 0.86 23.92 44.40
CA GLU A 17 1.44 22.60 44.10
C GLU A 17 2.53 22.70 43.03
N GLU A 18 3.74 22.36 43.46
CA GLU A 18 4.99 22.41 42.71
C GLU A 18 5.06 21.28 41.68
N LYS A 19 4.52 21.50 40.47
CA LYS A 19 4.71 20.55 39.36
C LYS A 19 6.07 20.78 38.73
N LYS A 20 7.02 19.93 39.12
CA LYS A 20 8.37 19.80 38.54
C LYS A 20 8.27 19.30 37.09
N GLY A 21 7.81 20.18 36.20
CA GLY A 21 7.77 19.94 34.76
C GLY A 21 9.20 19.94 34.23
N ILE A 22 9.65 18.78 33.75
CA ILE A 22 10.88 18.69 32.95
C ILE A 22 10.59 19.38 31.62
N GLN A 23 10.69 20.72 31.61
CA GLN A 23 10.80 21.50 30.39
C GLN A 23 12.22 21.32 29.87
N LYS A 24 12.51 20.14 29.31
CA LYS A 24 13.63 20.02 28.38
C LYS A 24 13.17 20.71 27.10
N GLU A 25 13.71 21.87 26.84
CA GLU A 25 13.64 22.51 25.53
C GLU A 25 14.25 21.54 24.52
N VAL A 26 13.40 20.80 23.80
CA VAL A 26 13.86 19.84 22.79
C VAL A 26 14.18 20.64 21.54
N THR A 27 15.40 21.17 21.49
CA THR A 27 15.95 21.78 20.29
C THR A 27 16.23 20.67 19.27
N ILE A 28 15.21 20.29 18.50
CA ILE A 28 15.35 19.35 17.38
C ILE A 28 16.13 20.04 16.27
N ASP A 29 17.47 19.94 16.36
CA ASP A 29 18.33 20.31 15.24
C ASP A 29 18.14 19.29 14.11
N ARG A 30 17.22 19.65 13.20
CA ARG A 30 16.85 18.82 12.05
C ARG A 30 18.08 18.46 11.22
N LYS A 31 19.07 19.35 11.06
CA LYS A 31 20.25 19.10 10.20
C LYS A 31 21.24 18.12 10.83
N ALA A 32 21.50 18.24 12.13
CA ALA A 32 22.38 17.31 12.85
C ALA A 32 21.76 15.91 12.94
N ASN A 33 20.45 15.85 13.21
CA ASN A 33 19.67 14.62 13.25
C ASN A 33 19.57 13.98 11.84
N LEU A 34 19.43 14.75 10.76
CA LEU A 34 19.43 14.22 9.40
C LEU A 34 20.74 13.52 9.00
N LYS A 35 21.91 13.91 9.52
CA LYS A 35 23.18 13.21 9.21
C LYS A 35 23.25 11.83 9.86
N SER A 36 22.83 11.71 11.13
CA SER A 36 22.70 10.39 11.80
C SER A 36 21.59 9.56 11.16
N HIS A 37 20.50 10.20 10.71
CA HIS A 37 19.43 9.54 9.97
C HIS A 37 19.83 9.16 8.54
N ARG A 38 20.74 9.86 7.85
CA ARG A 38 21.16 9.49 6.48
C ARG A 38 21.81 8.11 6.45
N LEU A 39 22.69 7.81 7.39
CA LEU A 39 23.29 6.48 7.52
C LEU A 39 22.23 5.43 7.88
N TYR A 40 21.29 5.77 8.76
CA TYR A 40 20.13 4.93 9.08
C TYR A 40 19.25 4.65 7.84
N TRP A 41 18.95 5.66 7.01
CA TRP A 41 18.15 5.53 5.80
C TRP A 41 18.88 4.70 4.73
N ILE A 42 20.20 4.84 4.62
CA ILE A 42 21.03 4.00 3.73
C ILE A 42 21.00 2.54 4.21
N GLY A 43 21.21 2.30 5.51
CA GLY A 43 21.16 0.96 6.09
C GLY A 43 19.79 0.31 5.94
N ARG A 44 18.71 1.07 6.24
CA ARG A 44 17.33 0.62 6.01
C ARG A 44 17.09 0.29 4.55
N ARG A 45 17.55 1.13 3.62
CA ARG A 45 17.38 0.88 2.19
C ARG A 45 18.14 -0.36 1.73
N ALA A 46 19.36 -0.57 2.21
CA ALA A 46 20.15 -1.75 1.91
C ALA A 46 19.47 -3.02 2.43
N GLN A 47 18.97 -2.98 3.67
CA GLN A 47 18.19 -4.07 4.26
C GLN A 47 16.93 -4.37 3.43
N ASP A 48 16.13 -3.35 3.09
CA ASP A 48 14.91 -3.54 2.30
C ASP A 48 15.23 -4.20 0.94
N VAL A 49 16.30 -3.76 0.27
CA VAL A 49 16.73 -4.33 -1.02
C VAL A 49 17.22 -5.77 -0.87
N PHE A 50 18.04 -6.05 0.14
CA PHE A 50 18.57 -7.39 0.41
C PHE A 50 17.46 -8.37 0.79
N CYS A 51 16.58 -8.00 1.72
CA CYS A 51 15.44 -8.81 2.13
C CYS A 51 14.48 -9.04 0.95
N SER A 52 14.22 -8.03 0.13
CA SER A 52 13.36 -8.17 -1.05
C SER A 52 13.99 -9.09 -2.11
N ALA A 53 15.29 -8.98 -2.35
CA ALA A 53 16.00 -9.85 -3.30
C ALA A 53 16.00 -11.31 -2.83
N LEU A 54 16.27 -11.54 -1.54
CA LEU A 54 16.23 -12.89 -0.96
C LEU A 54 14.82 -13.49 -1.02
N ALA A 55 13.81 -12.69 -0.67
CA ALA A 55 12.41 -13.11 -0.77
C ALA A 55 12.01 -13.45 -2.22
N LEU A 56 12.46 -12.66 -3.21
CA LEU A 56 12.22 -12.95 -4.62
C LEU A 56 12.84 -14.27 -5.06
N ILE A 57 14.06 -14.59 -4.62
CA ILE A 57 14.70 -15.87 -4.97
C ILE A 57 13.92 -17.04 -4.40
N ILE A 58 13.56 -16.97 -3.11
CA ILE A 58 12.82 -18.04 -2.41
C ILE A 58 11.40 -18.19 -2.98
N LEU A 59 10.74 -17.09 -3.31
CA LEU A 59 9.37 -17.10 -3.82
C LEU A 59 9.31 -17.33 -5.34
N SER A 60 10.41 -17.19 -6.06
CA SER A 60 10.49 -17.39 -7.52
C SER A 60 9.91 -18.72 -8.01
N PRO A 61 10.17 -19.91 -7.40
CA PRO A 61 9.54 -21.15 -7.83
C PRO A 61 8.02 -21.13 -7.66
N VAL A 62 7.53 -20.58 -6.55
CA VAL A 62 6.07 -20.48 -6.30
C VAL A 62 5.43 -19.53 -7.32
N MET A 63 6.06 -18.37 -7.57
CA MET A 63 5.62 -17.41 -8.57
C MET A 63 5.58 -18.02 -9.98
N LEU A 64 6.56 -18.85 -10.33
CA LEU A 64 6.60 -19.53 -11.63
C LEU A 64 5.48 -20.57 -11.76
N ILE A 65 5.24 -21.37 -10.72
CA ILE A 65 4.14 -22.35 -10.70
C ILE A 65 2.79 -21.64 -10.83
N THR A 66 2.57 -20.54 -10.09
CA THR A 66 1.36 -19.73 -10.19
C THR A 66 1.22 -19.14 -11.59
N ALA A 67 2.29 -18.61 -12.19
CA ALA A 67 2.26 -18.07 -13.53
C ALA A 67 1.90 -19.15 -14.57
N LEU A 68 2.49 -20.34 -14.49
CA LEU A 68 2.15 -21.47 -15.36
C LEU A 68 0.70 -21.92 -15.16
N ALA A 69 0.23 -22.01 -13.91
CA ALA A 69 -1.14 -22.38 -13.62
C ALA A 69 -2.14 -21.36 -14.22
N ILE A 70 -1.85 -20.06 -14.17
CA ILE A 70 -2.67 -19.02 -14.80
C ILE A 70 -2.70 -19.19 -16.33
N VAL A 71 -1.54 -19.43 -16.97
CA VAL A 71 -1.46 -19.60 -18.43
C VAL A 71 -2.15 -20.90 -18.90
N ILE A 72 -2.15 -21.95 -18.08
CA ILE A 72 -2.86 -23.20 -18.40
C ILE A 72 -4.37 -23.04 -18.21
N ASP A 73 -4.82 -22.29 -17.19
CA ASP A 73 -6.25 -22.07 -16.93
C ASP A 73 -6.86 -21.08 -17.95
N ASP A 74 -6.05 -20.18 -18.51
CA ASP A 74 -6.42 -19.26 -19.59
C ASP A 74 -5.40 -19.35 -20.74
N LEU A 75 -5.66 -20.21 -21.73
CA LEU A 75 -4.76 -20.52 -22.86
C LEU A 75 -4.40 -19.31 -23.76
N GLY A 76 -4.89 -18.10 -23.48
CA GLY A 76 -4.51 -16.87 -24.17
C GLY A 76 -4.05 -15.73 -23.26
N GLY A 77 -3.98 -15.95 -21.94
CA GLY A 77 -3.78 -14.90 -20.94
C GLY A 77 -2.35 -14.60 -20.54
N SER A 78 -2.05 -13.31 -20.35
CA SER A 78 -0.82 -12.89 -19.68
C SER A 78 -0.96 -13.16 -18.17
N PRO A 79 -0.01 -13.89 -17.54
CA PRO A 79 -0.06 -14.15 -16.09
C PRO A 79 0.16 -12.90 -15.24
N ILE A 80 0.69 -11.82 -15.84
CA ILE A 80 0.97 -10.55 -15.17
C ILE A 80 0.09 -9.46 -15.77
N PHE A 81 -0.62 -8.74 -14.90
CA PHE A 81 -1.41 -7.56 -15.22
C PHE A 81 -0.73 -6.29 -14.69
N ALA A 82 -0.69 -5.24 -15.51
CA ALA A 82 -0.11 -3.96 -15.16
C ALA A 82 -1.20 -2.90 -14.95
N GLN A 83 -1.31 -2.36 -13.74
CA GLN A 83 -2.25 -1.30 -13.39
C GLN A 83 -1.50 -0.01 -13.07
N ASN A 84 -1.91 1.13 -13.64
CA ASN A 84 -1.30 2.42 -13.27
C ASN A 84 -1.79 2.88 -11.89
N LYS A 85 -0.86 3.22 -10.99
CA LYS A 85 -1.12 3.79 -9.66
C LYS A 85 -0.25 5.01 -9.41
N VAL A 86 -0.70 5.90 -8.53
CA VAL A 86 0.03 7.11 -8.14
C VAL A 86 1.05 6.77 -7.05
N SER A 87 2.31 7.13 -7.28
CA SER A 87 3.44 6.93 -6.36
C SER A 87 3.75 8.20 -5.55
N ARG A 88 4.72 8.11 -4.64
CA ARG A 88 5.21 9.25 -3.85
C ARG A 88 5.70 10.36 -4.78
N ASN A 89 5.24 11.58 -4.54
CA ASN A 89 5.45 12.78 -5.39
C ASN A 89 4.58 12.82 -6.68
N GLY A 90 3.45 12.12 -6.72
CA GLY A 90 2.47 12.24 -7.80
C GLY A 90 2.88 11.58 -9.12
N ARG A 91 3.95 10.78 -9.13
CA ARG A 91 4.41 10.08 -10.33
C ARG A 91 3.58 8.83 -10.57
N LEU A 92 3.14 8.62 -11.80
CA LEU A 92 2.46 7.38 -12.21
C LEU A 92 3.49 6.24 -12.26
N PHE A 93 3.12 5.09 -11.67
CA PHE A 93 3.91 3.86 -11.71
C PHE A 93 3.03 2.68 -12.11
N LYS A 94 3.60 1.77 -12.90
CA LYS A 94 2.95 0.52 -13.31
C LYS A 94 3.06 -0.50 -12.17
N PHE A 95 1.95 -0.76 -11.50
CA PHE A 95 1.80 -1.79 -10.49
C PHE A 95 1.56 -3.14 -11.17
N TYR A 96 2.50 -4.07 -11.02
CA TYR A 96 2.41 -5.42 -11.55
C TYR A 96 1.79 -6.36 -10.50
N LYS A 97 0.80 -7.14 -10.91
CA LYS A 97 0.16 -8.18 -10.09
C LYS A 97 -0.13 -9.42 -10.93
N PHE A 98 -0.32 -10.57 -10.30
CA PHE A 98 -0.81 -11.76 -10.98
C PHE A 98 -2.23 -11.55 -11.49
N CYS A 99 -2.50 -12.03 -12.71
CA CYS A 99 -3.82 -11.94 -13.32
C CYS A 99 -4.71 -13.06 -12.76
N SER A 100 -5.70 -12.70 -11.93
CA SER A 100 -6.71 -13.64 -11.40
C SER A 100 -7.99 -13.69 -12.25
N MET A 101 -8.13 -12.78 -13.21
CA MET A 101 -9.26 -12.72 -14.14
C MET A 101 -8.85 -13.20 -15.54
N CYS A 102 -9.79 -13.78 -16.27
CA CYS A 102 -9.58 -14.19 -17.66
C CYS A 102 -9.42 -12.98 -18.60
N VAL A 103 -8.77 -13.15 -19.76
CA VAL A 103 -8.58 -12.07 -20.76
C VAL A 103 -9.90 -11.47 -21.23
N ASP A 104 -10.94 -12.30 -21.39
CA ASP A 104 -12.28 -11.87 -21.80
C ASP A 104 -13.12 -11.23 -20.67
N ALA A 105 -12.50 -10.89 -19.53
CA ALA A 105 -13.23 -10.36 -18.37
C ALA A 105 -13.91 -9.01 -18.67
N GLU A 106 -13.35 -8.19 -19.57
CA GLU A 106 -13.98 -6.93 -20.02
C GLU A 106 -15.20 -7.20 -20.89
N ALA A 107 -15.11 -8.11 -21.87
CA ALA A 107 -16.26 -8.49 -22.71
C ALA A 107 -17.40 -9.13 -21.89
N LYS A 108 -17.05 -9.91 -20.86
CA LYS A 108 -18.03 -10.49 -19.93
C LYS A 108 -18.56 -9.50 -18.89
N LEU A 109 -17.87 -8.37 -18.66
CA LEU A 109 -18.33 -7.35 -17.72
C LEU A 109 -19.66 -6.76 -18.17
N ASP A 110 -19.79 -6.42 -19.46
CA ASP A 110 -21.00 -5.79 -20.00
C ASP A 110 -22.24 -6.69 -19.85
N ALA A 111 -22.07 -8.01 -20.03
CA ALA A 111 -23.14 -8.98 -19.83
C ALA A 111 -23.50 -9.16 -18.34
N LEU A 112 -22.54 -9.00 -17.43
CA LEU A 112 -22.70 -9.22 -15.99
C LEU A 112 -23.04 -7.94 -15.22
N LEU A 113 -22.99 -6.75 -15.83
CA LEU A 113 -23.43 -5.47 -15.24
C LEU A 113 -24.85 -5.56 -14.65
N SER A 114 -25.72 -6.33 -15.31
CA SER A 114 -27.10 -6.59 -14.87
C SER A 114 -27.20 -7.38 -13.55
N GLN A 115 -26.13 -8.07 -13.15
CA GLN A 115 -26.05 -8.91 -11.94
C GLN A 115 -25.27 -8.24 -10.81
N ASN A 116 -24.98 -6.94 -10.91
CA ASN A 116 -24.24 -6.21 -9.88
C ASN A 116 -25.03 -6.18 -8.56
N GLU A 117 -24.40 -6.62 -7.47
CA GLU A 117 -25.01 -6.65 -6.13
C GLU A 117 -24.77 -5.34 -5.35
N MET A 118 -23.97 -4.40 -5.88
CA MET A 118 -23.71 -3.09 -5.26
C MET A 118 -24.04 -1.93 -6.20
N ASP A 119 -24.61 -0.88 -5.63
CA ASP A 119 -24.81 0.41 -6.31
C ASP A 119 -23.56 1.30 -6.22
N GLY A 120 -23.22 1.98 -7.31
CA GLY A 120 -22.09 2.91 -7.42
C GLY A 120 -21.04 2.51 -8.48
N PRO A 121 -19.87 3.16 -8.53
CA PRO A 121 -18.82 2.89 -9.53
C PRO A 121 -18.07 1.56 -9.28
N VAL A 122 -18.58 0.71 -8.39
CA VAL A 122 -17.94 -0.53 -7.96
C VAL A 122 -18.80 -1.70 -8.45
N PHE A 123 -18.17 -2.60 -9.21
CA PHE A 123 -18.80 -3.84 -9.66
C PHE A 123 -18.38 -4.99 -8.73
N LYS A 124 -19.34 -5.63 -8.06
CA LYS A 124 -19.07 -6.76 -7.17
C LYS A 124 -20.15 -7.83 -7.29
N ILE A 125 -19.72 -9.05 -7.59
CA ILE A 125 -20.55 -10.26 -7.62
C ILE A 125 -19.87 -11.31 -6.73
N LYS A 126 -20.63 -12.01 -5.87
CA LYS A 126 -20.07 -13.05 -4.98
C LYS A 126 -19.38 -14.19 -5.71
N ASN A 127 -19.99 -14.68 -6.80
CA ASN A 127 -19.49 -15.78 -7.62
C ASN A 127 -19.22 -15.32 -9.04
N ASP A 128 -18.18 -14.50 -9.22
CA ASP A 128 -17.82 -13.97 -10.53
C ASP A 128 -17.26 -15.09 -11.45
N PRO A 129 -17.92 -15.40 -12.59
CA PRO A 129 -17.45 -16.43 -13.53
C PRO A 129 -16.20 -16.01 -14.31
N ARG A 130 -15.73 -14.76 -14.16
CA ARG A 130 -14.51 -14.23 -14.80
C ARG A 130 -13.24 -14.52 -14.00
N ILE A 131 -13.37 -14.97 -12.74
CA ILE A 131 -12.23 -15.34 -11.90
C ILE A 131 -11.80 -16.77 -12.26
N THR A 132 -10.53 -16.94 -12.59
CA THR A 132 -9.94 -18.24 -12.91
C THR A 132 -9.92 -19.15 -11.67
N ARG A 133 -9.80 -20.47 -11.83
CA ARG A 133 -9.74 -21.40 -10.69
C ARG A 133 -8.51 -21.10 -9.84
N VAL A 134 -7.41 -20.73 -10.49
CA VAL A 134 -6.20 -20.25 -9.82
C VAL A 134 -6.47 -18.91 -9.14
N GLY A 135 -7.17 -17.99 -9.82
CA GLY A 135 -7.60 -16.69 -9.29
C GLY A 135 -8.51 -16.74 -8.06
N LYS A 136 -9.21 -17.86 -7.81
CA LYS A 136 -9.98 -18.08 -6.57
C LYS A 136 -9.11 -18.50 -5.39
N PHE A 137 -7.91 -19.03 -5.67
CA PHE A 137 -7.00 -19.54 -4.66
C PHE A 137 -5.95 -18.49 -4.23
N ILE A 138 -5.56 -17.59 -5.13
CA ILE A 138 -4.62 -16.48 -4.88
C ILE A 138 -5.34 -15.20 -4.46
#